data_AF-A0A0N4YNV2-F1
#
_entry.id   AF-A0A0N4YNV2-F1
#
_cell.length_a   1.000
_cell.length_b   1.000
_cell.length_c   1.000
_cell.angle_alpha   90.00
_cell.angle_beta   90.00
_cell.angle_gamma   90.00
#
_symmetry.space_group_name_H-M   'P 1'
#
loop_
_entity.id
_entity.type
_entity.pdbx_description
1 polymer ?
#
loop_
_entity_poly.entity_id
_entity_poly.type
_entity_poly.pdbx_seq_one_letter_code
_entity_poly.pdbx_strand_id
1 'polypeptide(L)' 'MFGRVYRIEGDDSGSDGSRIAAYASFGGLLMRLKGEAFNLHGFELDSNIYLLIKKVEF' A
#
# COMPACT_ATOMS: atom_id res chain seq x y z
N MET A 1 -10.49 9.58 0.58
CA MET A 1 -11.22 8.35 0.20
C MET A 1 -11.08 7.32 1.32
N PHE A 2 -12.13 6.57 1.65
CA PHE A 2 -12.10 5.50 2.66
C PHE A 2 -12.05 4.14 1.98
N GLY A 3 -11.16 3.26 2.44
CA GLY A 3 -10.93 1.97 1.82
C GLY A 3 -10.31 0.98 2.78
N ARG A 4 -10.04 -0.23 2.28
CA ARG A 4 -9.48 -1.32 3.05
C ARG A 4 -8.31 -1.98 2.32
N VAL A 5 -7.27 -2.32 3.07
CA VAL A 5 -6.16 -3.14 2.58
C VAL A 5 -6.65 -4.57 2.44
N TYR A 6 -6.51 -5.17 1.26
CA TYR A 6 -7.03 -6.52 0.99
C TYR A 6 -5.94 -7.53 0.63
N ARG A 7 -4.73 -7.07 0.30
CA ARG A 7 -3.59 -7.93 -0.01
C ARG A 7 -2.29 -7.22 0.29
N ILE A 8 -1.34 -7.97 0.83
CA ILE A 8 0.05 -7.54 1.01
C ILE A 8 0.92 -8.64 0.39
N GLU A 9 1.86 -8.25 -0.47
CA GLU A 9 2.85 -9.16 -1.06
C GLU A 9 4.25 -8.76 -0.61
N GLY A 10 5.03 -9.75 -0.19
CA GLY A 10 6.49 -9.66 -0.10
C GLY A 10 7.10 -10.00 -1.46
N ASP A 11 8.09 -9.22 -1.90
CA ASP A 11 8.83 -9.51 -3.13
C ASP A 11 9.89 -10.60 -2.83
N ASP A 12 9.52 -11.88 -3.00
CA ASP A 12 10.41 -13.04 -2.74
C ASP A 12 11.47 -13.26 -3.86
N SER A 13 11.52 -12.40 -4.88
CA SER A 13 12.23 -12.65 -6.15
C SER A 13 13.62 -12.02 -6.29
N GLY A 14 14.26 -11.53 -5.23
CA GLY A 14 15.61 -10.97 -5.33
C GLY A 14 16.33 -10.94 -3.99
N SER A 15 17.66 -10.97 -4.03
CA SER A 15 18.57 -11.02 -2.87
C SER A 15 18.43 -9.89 -1.84
N ASP A 16 17.50 -8.96 -2.04
CA ASP A 16 17.18 -7.82 -1.19
C ASP A 16 15.70 -7.90 -0.79
N GLY A 17 15.35 -8.80 0.14
CA GLY A 17 13.99 -9.07 0.65
C GLY A 17 13.32 -7.92 1.42
N SER A 18 13.56 -6.68 0.98
CA SER A 18 13.12 -5.43 1.61
C SER A 18 11.94 -4.79 0.87
N ARG A 19 11.59 -5.21 -0.35
CA ARG A 19 10.48 -4.59 -1.09
C ARG A 19 9.16 -5.32 -0.85
N ILE A 20 8.14 -4.54 -0.53
CA ILE A 20 6.77 -5.02 -0.33
C ILE A 20 5.77 -4.21 -1.15
N ALA A 21 4.69 -4.87 -1.54
CA ALA A 21 3.58 -4.27 -2.28
C ALA A 21 2.28 -4.42 -1.48
N ALA A 22 1.67 -3.31 -1.11
CA ALA A 22 0.36 -3.27 -0.46
C ALA A 22 -0.73 -2.93 -1.47
N TYR A 23 -1.85 -3.64 -1.39
CA TYR A 23 -3.01 -3.42 -2.23
C TYR A 23 -4.21 -2.99 -1.38
N ALA A 24 -4.87 -1.93 -1.81
CA ALA A 24 -6.07 -1.41 -1.15
C ALA A 24 -7.20 -1.18 -2.16
N SER A 25 -8.43 -1.24 -1.65
CA SER A 25 -9.65 -0.95 -2.41
C SER A 25 -10.45 0.15 -1.72
N PHE A 26 -10.81 1.20 -2.47
CA PHE A 26 -11.62 2.33 -2.02
C PHE A 26 -12.98 2.26 -2.72
N GLY A 27 -13.85 1.35 -2.27
CA GLY A 27 -15.19 1.18 -2.86
C GLY A 27 -15.18 0.68 -4.31
N GLY A 28 -14.20 -0.15 -4.69
CA GLY A 28 -14.01 -0.65 -6.05
C GLY A 28 -12.87 0.02 -6.82
N LEU A 29 -12.34 1.13 -6.32
CA LEU A 29 -11.12 1.74 -6.87
C LEU A 29 -9.87 1.05 -6.29
N LEU A 30 -9.11 0.38 -7.14
CA LEU A 30 -7.92 -0.39 -6.75
C LEU A 30 -6.67 0.49 -6.69
N MET A 31 -5.86 0.29 -5.66
CA MET A 31 -4.56 0.95 -5.47
C MET A 31 -3.48 -0.10 -5.19
N ARG A 32 -2.28 0.08 -5.77
CA ARG A 32 -1.08 -0.70 -5.46
C ARG A 32 0.06 0.24 -5.07
N LEU A 33 0.57 0.10 -3.84
CA LEU A 33 1.71 0.84 -3.33
C LEU A 33 2.89 -0.11 -3.15
N LYS A 34 3.95 0.07 -3.95
CA LYS A 34 5.20 -0.69 -3.83
C LYS A 34 6.27 0.19 -3.20
N GLY A 35 6.99 -0.33 -2.22
CA GLY A 35 8.07 0.38 -1.54
C GLY A 35 8.90 -0.52 -0.66
N GLU A 36 9.85 0.07 0.06
CA GLU A 36 10.65 -0.63 1.06
C GLU A 36 9.83 -0.93 2.33
N ALA A 37 10.06 -2.07 2.97
CA ALA A 37 9.28 -2.61 4.09
C ALA A 37 9.24 -1.68 5.29
N PHE A 38 10.33 -0.94 5.52
CA PHE A 38 10.41 0.06 6.59
C PHE A 38 9.32 1.14 6.47
N ASN A 39 8.98 1.56 5.25
CA ASN A 39 7.99 2.61 5.02
C ASN A 39 6.54 2.11 5.05
N LEU A 40 6.33 0.79 5.04
CA LEU A 40 5.02 0.15 4.93
C LEU A 40 4.63 -0.64 6.20
N HIS A 41 5.35 -0.47 7.31
CA HIS A 41 5.07 -1.15 8.59
C HIS A 41 3.66 -0.85 9.18
N GLY A 42 2.96 0.18 8.68
CA GLY A 42 1.59 0.50 9.09
C GLY A 42 0.49 -0.12 8.21
N PHE A 43 0.84 -0.81 7.12
CA PHE A 43 -0.13 -1.48 6.25
C PHE A 43 -0.37 -2.90 6.75
N GLU A 44 -1.49 -3.08 7.45
CA GLU A 44 -1.96 -4.40 7.89
C GLU A 44 -3.12 -4.88 7.00
N LEU A 45 -3.24 -6.19 6.86
CA LEU A 45 -4.36 -6.80 6.14
C LEU A 45 -5.68 -6.46 6.84
N ASP A 46 -6.74 -6.23 6.06
CA ASP A 46 -8.07 -5.82 6.54
C ASP A 46 -8.13 -4.49 7.30
N SER A 47 -7.02 -3.75 7.35
CA SER A 47 -6.99 -2.41 7.93
C SER A 47 -7.77 -1.41 7.09
N ASN A 48 -8.58 -0.60 7.76
CA ASN A 48 -9.33 0.50 7.15
C ASN A 48 -8.45 1.75 7.07
N ILE A 49 -8.29 2.30 5.86
CA ILE A 49 -7.37 3.40 5.59
C ILE A 49 -8.08 4.59 4.93
N TYR A 50 -7.55 5.78 5.18
CA TYR A 50 -7.98 7.02 4.53
C TYR A 50 -6.89 7.53 3.58
N LEU A 51 -7.23 7.67 2.30
CA LEU A 51 -6.36 8.26 1.29
C LEU A 51 -6.67 9.75 1.12
N LEU A 52 -5.68 10.60 1.39
CA LEU A 52 -5.72 12.04 1.21
C LEU A 52 -4.65 12.45 0.21
N ILE A 53 -5.03 13.17 -0.85
CA ILE A 53 -4.12 13.69 -1.87
C ILE A 53 -4.38 15.19 -2.01
N LYS A 54 -3.32 15.99 -1.90
CA LYS A 54 -3.35 17.43 -2.17
C LYS A 54 -2.54 17.67 -3.44
N LYS A 55 -3.15 18.28 -4.47
CA LYS A 55 -2.41 18.78 -5.62
C LYS A 55 -1.48 19.90 -5.15
N VAL A 56 -0.19 19.76 -5.42
CA VAL A 56 0.79 20.83 -5.23
C VAL A 56 1.09 21.39 -6.61
N GLU A 57 0.96 22.70 -6.80
CA GLU A 57 1.44 23.35 -8.02
C GLU A 57 2.93 23.66 -7.81
N PHE A 58 3.73 23.33 -8.83
CA PHE A 58 5.16 23.60 -8.87
C PHE A 58 5.41 24.94 -9.55
#